data_AF-A0A9D4SQZ0-F1
#
_entry.id   AF-A0A9D4SQZ0-F1
#
_cell.length_a   1.000
_cell.length_b   1.000
_cell.length_c   1.000
_cell.angle_alpha   90.00
_cell.angle_beta   90.00
_cell.angle_gamma   90.00
#
_symmetry.space_group_name_H-M   'P 1'
#
loop_
_entity.id
_entity.type
_entity.pdbx_description
1 polymer ?
#
loop_
_entity_poly.entity_id
_entity_poly.type
_entity_poly.pdbx_seq_one_letter_code
_entity_poly.pdbx_strand_id
1 'polypeptide(L)'
;MTKHGAMQKLRSARTKLWLAPEFLTNEVLEDTYSEFPESNSTSFTKLWVQTRRFGRHLLGTKAGFLAHSLMESTALPYVQYVHLLNEVRLSVGALVPPLYYPEGTTSMLYGGLGFFYAKSLIDALDSEATRAVYTI
;
A
#
# COMPACT_ATOMS: atom_id res chain seq x y z
N MET A 1 -10.39 -15.83 -18.57
CA MET A 1 -11.11 -14.55 -18.55
C MET A 1 -11.52 -14.19 -19.98
N THR A 2 -12.74 -13.71 -20.23
CA THR A 2 -13.14 -13.25 -21.58
C THR A 2 -12.70 -11.79 -21.81
N LYS A 3 -12.51 -11.37 -23.07
CA LYS A 3 -12.13 -9.99 -23.43
C LYS A 3 -13.04 -8.95 -22.77
N HIS A 4 -14.35 -9.20 -22.76
CA HIS A 4 -15.33 -8.31 -22.16
C HIS A 4 -15.12 -8.16 -20.63
N GLY A 5 -14.94 -9.28 -19.92
CA GLY A 5 -14.68 -9.25 -18.48
C GLY A 5 -13.37 -8.57 -18.10
N ALA A 6 -12.32 -8.72 -18.93
CA ALA A 6 -11.05 -7.99 -18.77
C ALA A 6 -11.22 -6.49 -18.89
N MET A 7 -11.90 -6.05 -19.95
CA MET A 7 -12.16 -4.63 -20.15
C MET A 7 -13.03 -4.05 -19.03
N GLN A 8 -14.03 -4.78 -18.56
CA GLN A 8 -14.88 -4.33 -17.46
C GLN A 8 -14.07 -4.19 -16.16
N LYS A 9 -13.25 -5.19 -15.81
CA LYS A 9 -12.40 -5.17 -14.60
C LYS A 9 -11.42 -3.98 -14.60
N LEU A 10 -10.75 -3.75 -15.73
CA LEU A 10 -9.81 -2.62 -15.87
C LEU A 10 -10.53 -1.28 -15.85
N ARG A 11 -11.71 -1.16 -16.47
CA ARG A 11 -12.50 0.08 -16.47
C ARG A 11 -13.05 0.44 -15.09
N SER A 12 -13.35 -0.56 -14.26
CA SER A 12 -13.78 -0.37 -12.89
C SER A 12 -12.62 -0.24 -11.90
N ALA A 13 -11.37 -0.36 -12.36
CA ALA A 13 -10.21 -0.24 -11.48
C ALA A 13 -10.06 1.21 -11.02
N ARG A 14 -9.89 1.39 -9.70
CA ARG A 14 -9.68 2.74 -9.12
C ARG A 14 -8.21 2.95 -8.86
N THR A 15 -7.74 4.17 -9.07
CA THR A 15 -6.36 4.55 -8.75
C THR A 15 -6.36 5.39 -7.49
N LYS A 16 -5.54 5.01 -6.51
CA LYS A 16 -5.42 5.73 -5.24
C LYS A 16 -3.96 5.96 -4.88
N LEU A 17 -3.69 7.12 -4.30
CA LEU A 17 -2.43 7.39 -3.63
C LEU A 17 -2.40 6.64 -2.30
N TRP A 18 -1.21 6.14 -1.99
CA TRP A 18 -0.91 5.41 -0.78
C TRP A 18 0.26 6.07 -0.06
N LEU A 19 0.12 6.48 1.20
CA LEU A 19 -1.06 6.38 2.06
C LEU A 19 -2.11 7.44 1.70
N ALA A 20 -3.38 7.16 1.98
CA ALA A 20 -4.45 8.14 1.77
C ALA A 20 -4.24 9.35 2.72
N PRO A 21 -4.43 10.59 2.26
CA PRO A 21 -4.13 11.79 3.05
C PRO A 21 -4.86 11.86 4.39
N GLU A 22 -6.04 11.26 4.49
CA GLU A 22 -6.86 11.19 5.70
C GLU A 22 -6.12 10.50 6.85
N PHE A 23 -5.18 9.61 6.53
CA PHE A 23 -4.35 8.88 7.49
C PHE A 23 -3.11 9.65 7.97
N LEU A 24 -2.82 10.81 7.37
CA LEU A 24 -1.72 11.68 7.77
C LEU A 24 -2.16 12.83 8.68
N THR A 25 -3.36 12.72 9.26
CA THR A 25 -3.88 13.69 10.23
C THR A 25 -3.32 13.39 11.62
N ASN A 26 -3.00 14.44 12.38
CA ASN A 26 -2.45 14.30 13.73
C ASN A 26 -3.38 13.50 14.64
N GLU A 27 -4.69 13.74 14.55
CA GLU A 27 -5.71 13.04 15.32
C GLU A 27 -5.64 11.52 15.11
N VAL A 28 -5.58 11.08 13.85
CA VAL A 28 -5.52 9.64 13.51
C VAL A 28 -4.19 9.03 13.94
N LEU A 29 -3.08 9.75 13.77
CA LEU A 29 -1.76 9.28 14.17
C LEU A 29 -1.64 9.17 15.69
N GLU A 30 -2.11 10.17 16.43
CA GLU A 30 -2.11 10.16 17.90
C GLU A 30 -3.00 9.05 18.44
N ASP A 31 -4.21 8.87 17.92
CA ASP A 31 -5.10 7.78 18.32
C ASP A 31 -4.47 6.41 18.03
N THR A 32 -3.94 6.22 16.81
CA THR A 32 -3.33 4.95 16.38
C THR A 32 -2.10 4.57 17.21
N TYR A 33 -1.28 5.54 17.58
CA TYR A 33 -0.02 5.31 18.32
C TYR A 33 -0.08 5.67 19.81
N SER A 34 -1.27 5.97 20.34
CA SER A 34 -1.48 6.34 21.76
C SER A 34 -0.96 5.29 22.75
N GLU A 35 -1.07 4.01 22.40
CA GLU A 35 -0.59 2.88 23.21
C GLU A 35 0.82 2.40 22.81
N PHE A 36 1.52 3.11 21.92
CA PHE A 36 2.84 2.69 21.49
C PHE A 36 3.83 2.74 22.67
N PRO A 37 4.62 1.67 22.91
CA PRO A 37 5.52 1.64 24.05
C PRO A 37 6.58 2.73 23.98
N GLU A 38 6.67 3.56 25.01
CA GLU A 38 7.70 4.59 25.13
C GLU A 38 9.10 3.99 25.11
N SER A 39 10.05 4.66 24.42
CA SER A 39 11.43 4.18 24.28
C SER A 39 12.25 4.26 25.58
N ASN A 40 11.65 4.69 26.69
CA ASN A 40 12.28 4.83 28.00
C ASN A 40 12.60 3.47 28.65
N SER A 41 12.28 2.34 28.00
CA SER A 41 12.66 1.02 28.49
C SER A 41 14.15 0.76 28.29
N THR A 42 14.87 0.49 29.37
CA THR A 42 16.32 0.18 29.38
C THR A 42 16.71 -1.13 28.67
N SER A 43 15.76 -1.90 28.16
CA SER A 43 15.99 -3.22 27.55
C SER A 43 15.28 -3.37 26.20
N PHE A 44 16.09 -3.61 25.16
CA PHE A 44 15.63 -3.84 23.79
C PHE A 44 14.63 -5.00 23.68
N THR A 45 14.83 -6.08 24.43
CA THR A 45 13.93 -7.25 24.37
C THR A 45 12.54 -6.93 24.92
N LYS A 46 12.46 -6.08 25.94
CA LYS A 46 11.18 -5.61 26.50
C LYS A 46 10.44 -4.74 25.49
N LEU A 47 11.13 -3.80 24.87
CA LEU A 47 10.58 -2.97 23.80
C LEU A 47 10.06 -3.84 22.65
N TRP A 48 10.87 -4.81 22.18
CA TRP A 48 10.49 -5.71 21.09
C TRP A 48 9.22 -6.52 21.39
N VAL A 49 9.10 -7.09 22.60
CA VAL A 49 7.90 -7.81 23.02
C VAL A 49 6.69 -6.89 23.09
N GLN A 50 6.85 -5.68 23.63
CA GLN A 50 5.77 -4.69 23.71
C GLN A 50 5.32 -4.24 22.31
N THR A 51 6.25 -3.95 21.39
CA THR A 51 5.93 -3.62 19.99
C THR A 51 5.22 -4.77 19.28
N ARG A 52 5.66 -6.02 19.50
CA ARG A 52 4.98 -7.22 18.95
C ARG A 52 3.54 -7.36 19.46
N ARG A 53 3.30 -7.09 20.74
CA ARG A 53 1.96 -7.14 21.34
C ARG A 53 1.08 -6.01 20.83
N PHE A 54 1.61 -4.79 20.78
CA PHE A 54 0.94 -3.63 20.21
C PHE A 54 0.54 -3.86 18.75
N GLY A 55 1.45 -4.39 17.91
CA GLY A 55 1.14 -4.74 16.52
C GLY A 55 0.01 -5.76 16.40
N ARG A 56 -0.03 -6.79 17.25
CA ARG A 56 -1.15 -7.74 17.29
C ARG A 56 -2.45 -7.12 17.78
N HIS A 57 -2.38 -6.23 18.77
CA HIS A 57 -3.56 -5.52 19.26
C HIS A 57 -4.13 -4.62 18.18
N LEU A 58 -3.27 -3.85 17.52
CA LEU A 58 -3.61 -3.02 16.38
C LEU A 58 -4.39 -3.83 15.36
N LEU A 59 -3.88 -4.97 14.87
CA LEU A 59 -4.56 -5.84 13.88
C LEU A 59 -6.02 -6.20 14.23
N GLY A 60 -6.39 -6.23 15.51
CA GLY A 60 -7.75 -6.51 15.97
C GLY A 60 -8.70 -5.30 16.01
N THR A 61 -8.20 -4.10 15.74
CA THR A 61 -8.95 -2.83 15.77
C THR A 61 -9.21 -2.30 14.35
N LYS A 62 -10.10 -1.31 14.20
CA LYS A 62 -10.24 -0.58 12.93
C LYS A 62 -8.94 0.12 12.52
N ALA A 63 -8.15 0.57 13.50
CA ALA A 63 -6.79 1.06 13.30
C ALA A 63 -5.82 -0.06 12.86
N GLY A 64 -6.18 -1.33 13.01
CA GLY A 64 -5.42 -2.50 12.56
C GLY A 64 -5.36 -2.71 11.08
N PHE A 65 -6.46 -2.47 10.38
CA PHE A 65 -6.45 -2.45 8.93
C PHE A 65 -5.50 -1.35 8.43
N LEU A 66 -5.48 -0.19 9.10
CA LEU A 66 -4.62 0.95 8.80
C LEU A 66 -3.17 0.70 9.18
N ALA A 67 -2.90 0.09 10.33
CA ALA A 67 -1.57 -0.26 10.78
C ALA A 67 -0.97 -1.39 9.93
N HIS A 68 -1.75 -2.40 9.55
CA HIS A 68 -1.31 -3.45 8.64
C HIS A 68 -0.93 -2.86 7.28
N SER A 69 -1.80 -2.00 6.77
CA SER A 69 -1.60 -1.16 5.61
C SER A 69 -0.31 -0.29 5.71
N LEU A 70 -0.08 0.38 6.83
CA LEU A 70 1.12 1.19 7.10
C LEU A 70 2.39 0.32 7.20
N MET A 71 2.30 -0.87 7.78
CA MET A 71 3.42 -1.82 7.88
C MET A 71 3.75 -2.44 6.53
N GLU A 72 2.75 -2.68 5.67
CA GLU A 72 2.97 -3.04 4.28
C GLU A 72 3.66 -1.88 3.53
N SER A 73 3.33 -0.62 3.82
CA SER A 73 3.83 0.58 3.13
C SER A 73 5.35 0.67 2.99
N THR A 74 6.14 0.15 3.93
CA THR A 74 7.62 0.17 3.83
C THR A 74 8.18 -0.91 2.90
N ALA A 75 7.38 -1.92 2.57
CA ALA A 75 7.73 -3.02 1.66
C ALA A 75 6.91 -3.00 0.36
N LEU A 76 5.98 -2.04 0.19
CA LEU A 76 5.14 -1.96 -0.98
C LEU A 76 5.97 -1.57 -2.21
N PRO A 77 5.77 -2.27 -3.35
CA PRO A 77 6.30 -1.79 -4.63
C PRO A 77 5.73 -0.40 -4.94
N TYR A 78 6.48 0.41 -5.67
CA TYR A 78 6.10 1.78 -6.05
C TYR A 78 4.67 1.88 -6.61
N VAL A 79 4.25 0.86 -7.36
CA VAL A 79 2.89 0.70 -7.85
C VAL A 79 2.45 -0.74 -7.62
N GLN A 80 1.24 -0.95 -7.09
CA GLN A 80 0.69 -2.27 -6.79
C GLN A 80 -0.77 -2.38 -7.23
N TYR A 81 -1.16 -3.54 -7.76
CA TYR A 81 -2.57 -3.88 -7.92
C TYR A 81 -3.10 -4.66 -6.72
N VAL A 82 -4.20 -4.20 -6.14
CA VAL A 82 -4.91 -4.87 -5.04
C VAL A 82 -6.15 -5.55 -5.60
N HIS A 83 -6.07 -6.88 -5.77
CA HIS A 83 -7.11 -7.68 -6.43
C HIS A 83 -8.46 -7.61 -5.70
N LEU A 84 -8.45 -7.66 -4.36
CA LEU A 84 -9.66 -7.68 -3.55
C LEU A 84 -10.49 -6.40 -3.69
N LEU A 85 -9.81 -5.26 -3.79
CA LEU A 85 -10.46 -3.95 -3.90
C LEU A 85 -10.64 -3.50 -5.35
N ASN A 86 -10.00 -4.20 -6.29
CA ASN A 86 -9.89 -3.78 -7.69
C ASN A 86 -9.28 -2.38 -7.81
N GLU A 87 -8.14 -2.15 -7.15
CA GLU A 87 -7.49 -0.83 -7.07
C GLU A 87 -6.01 -0.89 -7.44
N VAL A 88 -5.51 0.14 -8.14
CA VAL A 88 -4.09 0.43 -8.30
C VAL A 88 -3.66 1.40 -7.20
N ARG A 89 -2.75 0.96 -6.34
CA ARG A 89 -2.14 1.78 -5.29
C ARG A 89 -0.80 2.33 -5.78
N LEU A 90 -0.65 3.65 -5.67
CA LEU A 90 0.58 4.38 -5.99
C LEU A 90 1.21 4.83 -4.67
N SER A 91 2.39 4.31 -4.35
CA SER A 91 3.16 4.82 -3.20
C SER A 91 3.57 6.26 -3.44
N VAL A 92 3.58 7.10 -2.38
CA VAL A 92 4.18 8.45 -2.46
C VAL A 92 5.64 8.38 -2.94
N GLY A 93 6.36 7.31 -2.59
CA GLY A 93 7.73 7.06 -3.09
C GLY A 93 7.82 6.80 -4.60
N ALA A 94 6.70 6.62 -5.30
CA ALA A 94 6.67 6.51 -6.77
C ALA A 94 6.64 7.89 -7.46
N LEU A 95 6.30 8.95 -6.71
CA LEU A 95 6.17 10.32 -7.22
C LEU A 95 7.47 11.13 -7.12
N VAL A 96 8.61 10.44 -7.08
CA VAL A 96 9.94 11.06 -7.04
C VAL A 96 10.84 10.50 -8.14
N PRO A 97 11.92 11.21 -8.51
CA PRO A 97 12.93 10.68 -9.42
C PRO A 97 13.52 9.34 -8.93
N PRO A 98 13.83 8.40 -9.83
CA PRO A 98 13.78 8.50 -11.30
C PRO A 98 12.43 8.13 -11.92
N LEU A 99 11.42 7.80 -11.11
CA LEU A 99 10.14 7.27 -11.59
C LEU A 99 9.23 8.38 -12.10
N TYR A 100 9.23 9.53 -11.42
CA TYR A 100 8.38 10.65 -11.77
C TYR A 100 9.18 11.96 -11.68
N TYR A 101 9.04 12.77 -12.71
CA TYR A 101 9.59 14.13 -12.78
C TYR A 101 8.43 15.06 -13.09
N PRO A 102 8.03 15.98 -12.18
CA PRO A 102 6.88 16.86 -12.41
C PRO A 102 6.97 17.66 -13.72
N GLU A 103 8.18 18.03 -14.11
CA GLU A 103 8.48 18.78 -15.35
C GLU A 103 9.21 17.91 -16.39
N GLY A 104 9.20 16.58 -16.22
CA GLY A 104 9.85 15.66 -17.14
C GLY A 104 9.14 15.57 -18.49
N THR A 105 9.87 15.16 -19.52
CA THR A 105 9.26 14.88 -20.81
C THR A 105 8.28 13.71 -20.70
N THR A 106 7.33 13.66 -21.64
CA THR A 106 6.39 12.54 -21.76
C THR A 106 7.10 11.18 -21.77
N SER A 107 8.24 11.06 -22.46
CA SER A 107 9.01 9.81 -22.48
C SER A 107 9.55 9.42 -21.11
N MET A 108 9.99 10.37 -20.28
CA MET A 108 10.45 10.10 -18.91
C MET A 108 9.29 9.63 -18.04
N LEU A 109 8.12 10.27 -18.16
CA LEU A 109 6.93 9.92 -17.39
C LEU A 109 6.39 8.53 -17.76
N TYR A 110 6.29 8.22 -19.05
CA TYR A 110 5.81 6.91 -19.51
C TYR A 110 6.86 5.80 -19.31
N GLY A 111 8.15 6.11 -19.43
CA GLY A 111 9.23 5.14 -19.19
C GLY A 111 9.46 4.82 -17.71
N GLY A 112 9.26 5.80 -16.83
CA GLY A 112 9.31 5.62 -15.38
C GLY A 112 7.97 5.12 -14.85
N LEU A 113 7.19 6.02 -14.24
CA LEU A 113 5.94 5.70 -13.56
C LEU A 113 4.93 4.98 -14.46
N GLY A 114 4.82 5.38 -15.73
CA GLY A 114 3.90 4.77 -16.68
C GLY A 114 4.16 3.28 -16.92
N PHE A 115 5.44 2.87 -16.95
CA PHE A 115 5.82 1.46 -17.08
C PHE A 115 5.36 0.64 -15.88
N PHE A 116 5.63 1.12 -14.66
CA PHE A 116 5.22 0.41 -13.44
C PHE A 116 3.70 0.36 -13.30
N TYR A 117 3.02 1.44 -13.67
CA TYR A 117 1.57 1.48 -13.69
C TYR A 117 0.97 0.46 -14.68
N ALA A 118 1.52 0.39 -15.90
CA ALA A 118 1.11 -0.59 -16.88
C ALA A 118 1.38 -2.03 -16.40
N LYS A 119 2.54 -2.27 -15.77
CA LYS A 119 2.85 -3.56 -15.15
C LYS A 119 1.81 -3.96 -14.11
N SER A 120 1.41 -3.06 -13.21
CA SER A 120 0.38 -3.37 -12.21
C SER A 120 -0.98 -3.69 -12.85
N LEU A 121 -1.35 -3.02 -13.95
CA LEU A 121 -2.57 -3.37 -14.69
C LEU A 121 -2.48 -4.73 -15.38
N ILE A 122 -1.29 -5.17 -15.80
CA ILE A 122 -1.09 -6.54 -16.30
C ILE A 122 -1.28 -7.54 -15.16
N ASP A 123 -0.69 -7.26 -13.99
CA ASP A 123 -0.83 -8.10 -12.79
C ASP A 123 -2.33 -8.25 -12.41
N ALA A 124 -3.16 -7.23 -12.64
CA ALA A 124 -4.61 -7.29 -12.45
C ALA A 124 -5.31 -8.39 -13.27
N LEU A 125 -4.76 -8.74 -14.43
CA LEU A 125 -5.31 -9.75 -15.33
C LEU A 125 -4.66 -11.12 -15.13
N ASP A 126 -3.61 -11.20 -14.32
CA ASP A 126 -2.93 -12.45 -14.02
C ASP A 126 -3.77 -13.36 -13.11
N SER A 127 -3.98 -14.58 -13.58
CA SER A 127 -4.73 -15.62 -12.87
C SER A 127 -3.98 -16.17 -11.66
N GLU A 128 -2.64 -16.12 -11.63
CA GLU A 128 -1.87 -16.62 -10.49
C GLU A 128 -1.95 -15.66 -9.30
N ALA A 129 -1.81 -14.36 -9.55
CA ALA A 129 -1.98 -13.32 -8.55
C ALA A 129 -3.40 -13.31 -7.95
N THR A 130 -4.40 -13.68 -8.76
CA THR A 130 -5.79 -13.81 -8.31
C THR A 130 -6.01 -15.05 -7.44
N ARG A 131 -5.27 -16.16 -7.63
CA ARG A 131 -5.40 -17.39 -6.83
C ARG A 131 -4.82 -17.27 -5.43
N ALA A 132 -3.70 -16.57 -5.27
CA ALA A 132 -3.04 -16.40 -3.97
C ALA A 132 -3.92 -15.71 -2.91
N VAL A 133 -4.86 -14.87 -3.33
CA VAL A 133 -5.78 -14.11 -2.46
C VAL A 133 -6.89 -14.99 -1.86
N TYR A 134 -7.22 -16.13 -2.48
CA TYR A 134 -8.29 -17.03 -2.01
C TYR A 134 -7.77 -18.24 -1.20
N THR A 135 -6.48 -18.26 -0.83
CA THR A 135 -5.84 -19.37 -0.08
C THR A 135 -5.53 -19.02 1.38
N ILE A 136 -6.24 -18.06 1.97
CA ILE A 136 -6.15 -17.71 3.40
C ILE A 136 -7.38 -18.25 4.13
#